data_AF-A0A7Y3EXK3-F1
#
_entry.id   AF-A0A7Y3EXK3-F1
#
_cell.length_a   1.000
_cell.length_b   1.000
_cell.length_c   1.000
_cell.angle_alpha   90.00
_cell.angle_beta   90.00
_cell.angle_gamma   90.00
#
_symmetry.space_group_name_H-M   'P 1'
#
loop_
_entity.id
_entity.type
_entity.pdbx_description
1 polymer ?
#
loop_
_entity_poly.entity_id
_entity_poly.type
_entity_poly.pdbx_seq_one_letter_code
_entity_poly.pdbx_strand_id
1 'polypeptide(L)'
;MKKVLNGSPKRRPALFLNIVLFLLISLTPAQSANAFELLVGTGLPGTFSQFTARALCRILARQNEELTCTPISSDDELDILTNVQGGSLDLALVDSQL
;
A
#
# COMPACT_ATOMS: atom_id res chain seq x y z
N MET A 1 -57.60 7.96 47.51
CA MET A 1 -56.74 6.78 47.22
C MET A 1 -55.78 7.15 46.09
N LYS A 2 -54.47 7.07 46.35
CA LYS A 2 -53.38 7.51 45.45
C LYS A 2 -53.22 6.52 44.28
N LYS A 3 -53.23 7.01 43.04
CA LYS A 3 -52.91 6.20 41.85
C LYS A 3 -51.41 5.92 41.82
N VAL A 4 -51.07 4.63 41.75
CA VAL A 4 -49.71 4.11 41.59
C VAL A 4 -49.21 4.48 40.19
N LEU A 5 -48.17 5.31 40.11
CA LEU A 5 -47.47 5.62 38.86
C LEU A 5 -46.61 4.41 38.49
N ASN A 6 -47.12 3.60 37.55
CA ASN A 6 -46.40 2.49 36.95
C ASN A 6 -45.40 3.07 35.93
N GLY A 7 -44.15 3.27 36.34
CA GLY A 7 -43.07 3.71 35.47
C GLY A 7 -42.57 2.56 34.61
N SER A 8 -42.81 2.61 33.31
CA SER A 8 -42.26 1.66 32.35
C SER A 8 -40.72 1.77 32.31
N PRO A 9 -39.99 0.64 32.25
CA PRO A 9 -38.53 0.67 32.20
C PRO A 9 -38.12 1.24 30.85
N LYS A 10 -37.62 2.47 30.86
CA LYS A 10 -37.05 3.15 29.69
C LYS A 10 -35.74 2.44 29.35
N ARG A 11 -35.84 1.36 28.55
CA ARG A 11 -34.70 0.62 27.97
C ARG A 11 -33.71 1.65 27.45
N ARG A 12 -32.44 1.56 27.84
CA ARG A 12 -31.38 2.49 27.45
C ARG A 12 -30.80 2.04 26.11
N PRO A 13 -31.29 2.51 24.93
CA PRO A 13 -30.78 2.09 23.63
C PRO A 13 -29.31 2.50 23.45
N ALA A 14 -28.86 3.51 24.19
CA ALA A 14 -27.49 4.01 24.16
C ALA A 14 -26.45 2.96 24.57
N LEU A 15 -26.75 2.05 25.51
CA LEU A 15 -25.79 1.04 25.94
C LEU A 15 -25.54 0.01 24.82
N PHE A 16 -26.63 -0.46 24.19
CA PHE A 16 -26.57 -1.39 23.07
C PHE A 16 -25.85 -0.77 21.86
N LEU A 17 -26.15 0.49 21.56
CA LEU A 17 -25.51 1.21 20.45
C LEU A 17 -24.00 1.33 20.65
N ASN A 18 -23.54 1.63 21.86
CA ASN A 18 -22.11 1.72 22.17
C ASN A 18 -21.40 0.36 22.05
N ILE A 19 -22.05 -0.74 22.48
CA ILE A 19 -21.48 -2.09 22.36
C ILE A 19 -21.34 -2.49 20.89
N VAL A 20 -22.37 -2.22 20.07
CA VAL A 20 -22.34 -2.51 18.63
C VAL A 20 -21.24 -1.69 17.94
N LEU A 21 -21.09 -0.41 18.29
CA LEU A 21 -20.05 0.44 17.73
C LEU A 21 -18.65 -0.05 18.10
N PHE A 22 -18.43 -0.48 19.35
CA PHE A 22 -17.17 -1.07 19.78
C PHE A 22 -16.85 -2.37 19.03
N LEU A 23 -17.86 -3.23 18.83
CA LEU A 23 -17.71 -4.48 18.09
C LEU A 23 -17.31 -4.21 16.64
N LEU A 24 -17.93 -3.23 15.99
CA LEU A 24 -17.63 -2.84 14.61
C LEU A 24 -16.20 -2.31 14.45
N ILE A 25 -15.72 -1.47 15.37
CA ILE A 25 -14.34 -0.96 15.34
C ILE A 25 -13.33 -2.10 15.58
N SER A 26 -13.66 -3.08 16.43
CA SER A 26 -12.79 -4.23 16.69
C SER A 26 -12.77 -5.27 15.56
N LEU A 27 -13.80 -5.30 14.70
CA LEU A 27 -13.89 -6.23 13.57
C LEU A 27 -13.26 -5.68 12.29
N THR A 28 -12.99 -4.38 12.20
CA THR A 28 -12.22 -3.86 11.07
C THR A 28 -10.76 -4.23 11.28
N PRO A 29 -10.17 -5.10 10.44
CA PRO A 29 -8.75 -5.34 10.54
C PRO A 29 -8.06 -4.01 10.24
N ALA A 30 -7.25 -3.52 11.18
CA ALA A 30 -6.35 -2.40 10.97
C ALA A 30 -5.24 -2.86 10.01
N GLN A 31 -5.60 -3.13 8.76
CA GLN A 31 -4.65 -3.38 7.70
C GLN A 31 -4.02 -2.02 7.43
N SER A 32 -2.84 -1.78 8.03
CA SER A 32 -1.94 -0.80 7.45
C SER A 32 -1.56 -1.35 6.09
N ALA A 33 -2.29 -0.96 5.05
CA ALA A 33 -1.95 -1.22 3.66
C ALA A 33 -0.73 -0.36 3.31
N ASN A 34 0.41 -0.62 3.96
CA ASN A 34 1.70 -0.10 3.54
C ASN A 34 2.12 -0.94 2.36
N ALA A 35 1.50 -0.69 1.20
CA ALA A 35 1.97 -1.25 -0.04
C ALA A 35 3.38 -0.70 -0.26
N PHE A 36 4.39 -1.56 -0.17
CA PHE A 36 5.77 -1.18 -0.42
C PHE A 36 5.91 -0.94 -1.92
N GLU A 37 6.25 0.28 -2.34
CA GLU A 37 6.50 0.60 -3.74
C GLU A 37 7.99 0.46 -4.03
N LEU A 38 8.32 -0.31 -5.07
CA LEU A 38 9.67 -0.53 -5.58
C LEU A 38 9.80 0.13 -6.94
N LEU A 39 10.58 1.20 -7.03
CA LEU A 39 10.85 1.94 -8.25
C LEU A 39 12.17 1.46 -8.87
N VAL A 40 12.10 0.95 -10.11
CA VAL A 40 13.26 0.38 -10.82
C VAL A 40 13.62 1.26 -12.01
N GLY A 41 14.74 1.97 -11.93
CA GLY A 41 15.30 2.75 -13.04
C GLY A 41 15.79 1.87 -14.18
N THR A 42 15.42 2.23 -15.40
CA THR A 42 15.76 1.51 -16.62
C THR A 42 16.05 2.46 -17.77
N GLY A 43 16.67 1.92 -18.82
CA GLY A 43 16.76 2.62 -20.10
C GLY A 43 15.40 2.72 -20.82
N LEU A 44 15.43 3.30 -22.01
CA LEU A 44 14.25 3.49 -22.84
C LEU A 44 13.47 2.19 -23.17
N PRO A 45 12.18 2.30 -23.51
CA PRO A 45 11.41 1.18 -24.03
C PRO A 45 12.10 0.45 -25.19
N GLY A 46 12.19 -0.88 -25.08
CA GLY A 46 12.86 -1.73 -26.07
C GLY A 46 14.30 -2.10 -25.72
N THR A 47 14.89 -1.45 -24.71
CA THR A 47 16.20 -1.84 -24.17
C THR A 47 16.13 -3.11 -23.32
N PHE A 48 17.30 -3.74 -23.12
CA PHE A 48 17.44 -4.90 -22.25
C PHE A 48 17.05 -4.60 -20.80
N SER A 49 17.47 -3.46 -20.25
CA SER A 49 17.16 -3.05 -18.88
C SER A 49 15.65 -2.91 -18.67
N GLN A 50 14.94 -2.31 -19.63
CA GLN A 50 13.49 -2.20 -19.56
C GLN A 50 12.78 -3.56 -19.66
N PHE A 51 13.25 -4.46 -20.52
CA PHE A 51 12.68 -5.81 -20.61
C PHE A 51 12.87 -6.59 -19.30
N THR A 52 14.07 -6.52 -18.73
CA THR A 52 14.44 -7.20 -17.49
C THR A 52 13.64 -6.67 -16.30
N ALA A 53 13.48 -5.36 -16.16
CA ALA A 53 12.67 -4.78 -15.08
C ALA A 53 11.20 -5.22 -15.15
N ARG A 54 10.61 -5.28 -16.36
CA ARG A 54 9.24 -5.79 -16.54
C ARG A 54 9.12 -7.25 -16.12
N ALA A 55 10.13 -8.07 -16.42
CA ALA A 55 10.16 -9.46 -15.98
C ALA A 55 10.28 -9.55 -14.45
N LEU A 56 11.17 -8.76 -13.86
CA LEU A 56 11.37 -8.67 -12.41
C LEU A 56 10.08 -8.26 -11.69
N CYS A 57 9.45 -7.16 -12.10
CA CYS A 57 8.19 -6.69 -11.50
C CYS A 57 7.07 -7.74 -11.62
N ARG A 58 6.99 -8.47 -12.74
CA ARG A 58 6.01 -9.56 -12.91
C ARG A 58 6.24 -10.72 -11.94
N ILE A 59 7.50 -11.04 -11.64
CA ILE A 59 7.84 -12.08 -10.67
C ILE A 59 7.48 -11.60 -9.26
N LEU A 60 7.85 -10.38 -8.90
CA LEU A 60 7.56 -9.80 -7.58
C LEU A 60 6.06 -9.71 -7.30
N ALA A 61 5.26 -9.26 -8.28
CA ALA A 61 3.81 -9.20 -8.15
C ALA A 61 3.15 -10.56 -7.91
N ARG A 62 3.82 -11.68 -8.25
CA ARG A 62 3.34 -13.04 -7.96
C ARG A 62 3.75 -13.54 -6.57
N GLN A 63 4.78 -12.95 -5.97
CA GLN A 63 5.33 -13.39 -4.68
C GLN A 63 4.77 -12.59 -3.51
N ASN A 64 4.41 -11.33 -3.73
CA ASN A 64 3.93 -10.46 -2.67
C ASN A 64 2.86 -9.49 -3.21
N GLU A 65 1.63 -9.60 -2.70
CA GLU A 65 0.51 -8.74 -3.06
C GLU A 65 0.60 -7.34 -2.42
N GLU A 66 1.43 -7.19 -1.38
CA GLU A 66 1.68 -5.92 -0.70
C GLU A 66 2.85 -5.14 -1.32
N LEU A 67 3.47 -5.63 -2.39
CA LEU A 67 4.58 -4.94 -3.07
C LEU A 67 4.19 -4.51 -4.49
N THR A 68 4.22 -3.20 -4.74
CA THR A 68 4.04 -2.63 -6.09
C THR A 68 5.41 -2.41 -6.71
N CYS A 69 5.63 -2.88 -7.94
CA CYS A 69 6.91 -2.68 -8.64
C CYS A 69 6.67 -1.90 -9.94
N THR A 70 7.37 -0.77 -10.10
CA THR A 70 7.17 0.14 -11.22
C THR A 70 8.51 0.42 -11.91
N PRO A 71 8.67 0.03 -13.19
CA PRO A 71 9.85 0.40 -13.96
C PRO A 71 9.74 1.86 -14.45
N ILE A 72 10.77 2.66 -14.18
CA ILE A 72 10.90 4.07 -14.57
C ILE A 72 11.98 4.19 -15.65
N SER A 73 11.58 4.56 -16.87
CA SER A 73 12.50 4.71 -17.99
C SER A 73 13.11 6.10 -18.05
N SER A 74 14.42 6.15 -18.32
CA SER A 74 15.19 7.36 -18.63
C SER A 74 16.03 7.12 -19.90
N ASP A 75 16.34 8.19 -20.62
CA ASP A 75 17.32 8.21 -21.72
C ASP A 75 18.74 8.48 -21.22
N ASP A 76 18.89 9.19 -20.10
CA ASP A 76 20.17 9.38 -19.41
C ASP A 76 20.35 8.39 -18.25
N GLU A 77 21.46 7.67 -18.28
CA GLU A 77 21.83 6.67 -17.29
C GLU A 77 22.43 7.29 -16.02
N LEU A 78 23.06 8.47 -16.14
CA LEU A 78 23.53 9.24 -14.99
C LEU A 78 22.35 9.76 -14.16
N ASP A 79 21.24 10.10 -14.80
CA ASP A 79 20.00 10.49 -14.12
C ASP A 79 19.44 9.33 -13.31
N ILE A 80 19.46 8.11 -13.85
CA ILE A 80 19.03 6.91 -13.12
C ILE A 80 19.88 6.70 -11.86
N LEU A 81 21.21 6.77 -11.99
CA LEU A 81 22.13 6.54 -10.87
C LEU A 81 22.04 7.65 -9.81
N THR A 82 21.91 8.91 -10.24
CA THR A 82 21.72 10.06 -9.33
C THR A 82 20.41 9.93 -8.57
N ASN A 83 19.35 9.43 -9.22
CA ASN A 83 18.07 9.18 -8.59
C ASN A 83 18.10 8.02 -7.58
N VAL A 84 18.87 6.96 -7.86
CA VAL A 84 19.14 5.91 -6.87
C VAL A 84 19.92 6.48 -5.67
N GLN A 85 20.98 7.26 -5.93
CA GLN A 85 21.76 7.89 -4.86
C GLN A 85 20.90 8.86 -4.02
N GLY A 86 20.00 9.59 -4.66
CA GLY A 86 19.07 10.52 -4.01
C GLY A 86 17.87 9.85 -3.32
N GLY A 87 17.68 8.55 -3.53
CA GLY A 87 16.56 7.79 -2.96
C GLY A 87 15.21 8.03 -3.63
N SER A 88 15.18 8.64 -4.83
CA SER A 88 13.96 8.74 -5.65
C SER A 88 13.71 7.47 -6.46
N LEU A 89 14.72 6.61 -6.62
CA LEU A 89 14.61 5.24 -7.13
C LEU A 89 15.23 4.27 -6.13
N ASP A 90 14.68 3.06 -6.04
CA ASP A 90 15.19 2.02 -5.14
C ASP A 90 16.26 1.14 -5.80
N LEU A 91 16.13 0.93 -7.12
CA LEU A 91 17.00 0.05 -7.89
C LEU A 91 17.24 0.61 -9.28
N ALA A 92 18.36 0.22 -9.91
CA ALA A 92 18.66 0.58 -11.28
C ALA A 92 19.21 -0.62 -12.06
N LEU A 93 18.81 -0.73 -13.33
CA LEU A 93 19.37 -1.66 -14.30
C LEU A 93 20.15 -0.86 -15.34
N VAL A 94 21.46 -0.86 -15.18
CA VAL A 94 22.42 -0.08 -15.97
C VAL A 94 23.41 -1.00 -16.71
N ASP A 95 23.95 -0.53 -17.83
CA ASP A 95 25.08 -1.17 -18.51
C ASP A 95 26.37 -0.91 -17.72
N SER A 96 27.18 -1.96 -17.56
CA SER A 96 28.49 -1.87 -16.90
C SER A 96 29.53 -1.11 -17.71
N GLN A 97 29.29 -0.89 -19.01
CA GLN A 97 30.23 -0.26 -19.94
C GLN A 97 30.13 1.27 -19.99
N LEU A 98 29.47 1.88 -19.01
CA LEU A 98 29.49 3.33 -18.76
C LEU A 98 30.92 3.91 -18.74
#